data_AF-A0A392S3F9-F1
#
_entry.id   AF-A0A392S3F9-F1
#
_cell.length_a   1.000
_cell.length_b   1.000
_cell.length_c   1.000
_cell.angle_alpha   90.00
_cell.angle_beta   90.00
_cell.angle_gamma   90.00
#
_symmetry.space_group_name_H-M   'P 1'
#
loop_
_entity.id
_entity.type
_entity.pdbx_description
1 polymer ?
#
loop_
_entity_poly.entity_id
_entity_poly.type
_entity_poly.pdbx_seq_one_letter_code
_entity_poly.pdbx_strand_id
1 'polypeptide(L)' 'MRRALGGKNKFEFVDGSIDIPSEFDPNFKAWNRCNNLIHSWIVNSLEDSIAQSVVFLENVVDVWNELKE' A
#
# COMPACT_ATOMS: atom_id res chain seq x y z
N MET A 1 -3.20 1.34 11.55
CA MET A 1 -2.35 0.89 10.41
C MET A 1 -0.92 0.49 10.80
N ARG A 2 -0.07 1.36 11.38
CA ARG A 2 1.34 1.04 11.72
C ARG A 2 1.53 -0.27 12.51
N ARG A 3 0.75 -0.48 13.58
CA ARG A 3 0.83 -1.72 14.39
C ARG A 3 0.38 -2.97 13.62
N ALA A 4 -0.70 -2.87 12.85
CA ALA A 4 -1.27 -3.99 12.09
C ALA A 4 -0.37 -4.43 10.92
N LEU A 5 0.20 -3.47 10.18
CA LEU A 5 1.17 -3.75 9.11
C LEU A 5 2.54 -4.15 9.65
N GLY A 6 2.98 -3.50 10.74
CA GLY A 6 4.26 -3.81 11.40
C GLY A 6 4.31 -5.24 11.91
N GLY A 7 3.23 -5.75 12.52
CA GLY A 7 3.14 -7.15 12.93
C GLY A 7 3.20 -8.17 11.79
N LYS A 8 3.17 -7.72 10.52
CA LYS A 8 3.27 -8.54 9.32
C LYS A 8 4.50 -8.21 8.46
N ASN A 9 5.41 -7.36 8.94
CA ASN A 9 6.55 -6.84 8.17
C ASN A 9 6.12 -6.21 6.83
N LYS A 10 5.06 -5.42 6.88
CA LYS A 10 4.45 -4.77 5.70
C LYS A 10 4.41 -3.26 5.80
N PHE A 11 4.91 -2.69 6.89
CA PHE A 11 4.88 -1.25 7.08
C PHE A 11 5.80 -0.51 6.10
N GLU A 12 6.89 -1.15 5.69
CA GLU A 12 7.89 -0.58 4.79
C GLU A 12 7.35 -0.33 3.36
N PHE A 13 6.23 -0.97 2.99
CA PHE A 13 5.53 -0.72 1.73
C PHE A 13 4.78 0.62 1.70
N VAL A 14 4.32 1.11 2.87
CA VAL A 14 3.53 2.34 2.96
C VAL A 14 4.36 3.54 3.38
N ASP A 15 5.46 3.33 4.11
CA ASP A 15 6.33 4.43 4.54
C ASP A 15 7.41 4.82 3.52
N GLY A 16 7.49 4.09 2.40
CA GLY A 16 8.43 4.33 1.31
C GLY A 16 9.84 3.77 1.56
N SER A 17 10.05 2.96 2.61
CA SER A 17 11.35 2.33 2.87
C SER A 17 11.70 1.24 1.85
N ILE A 18 10.69 0.62 1.23
CA ILE A 18 10.86 -0.29 0.09
C ILE A 18 10.55 0.47 -1.20
N ASP A 19 11.56 0.62 -2.05
CA ASP A 19 11.39 1.22 -3.38
C ASP A 19 10.47 0.38 -4.26
N ILE A 20 9.77 1.05 -5.17
CA ILE A 20 8.99 0.39 -6.22
C ILE A 20 9.98 -0.28 -7.19
N PRO A 21 10.00 -1.62 -7.28
CA PRO A 21 10.95 -2.30 -8.14
C PRO A 21 10.58 -2.08 -9.62
N SER A 22 11.58 -2.17 -10.49
CA SER A 22 11.36 -2.24 -11.93
C SER A 22 10.48 -3.45 -12.29
N GLU A 23 9.67 -3.35 -13.34
CA GLU A 23 8.87 -4.48 -13.85
C GLU A 23 9.73 -5.69 -14.25
N PHE A 24 11.01 -5.48 -14.56
CA PHE A 24 11.96 -6.54 -14.90
C PHE A 24 12.67 -7.14 -13.68
N ASP A 25 12.44 -6.60 -12.48
CA ASP A 25 12.99 -7.15 -11.24
C ASP A 25 12.36 -8.52 -10.95
N PRO A 26 13.14 -9.57 -10.65
CA PRO A 26 12.61 -10.88 -10.27
C PRO A 26 11.60 -10.84 -9.11
N ASN A 27 11.70 -9.84 -8.23
CA ASN A 27 10.83 -9.65 -7.08
C ASN A 27 9.59 -8.81 -7.38
N PHE A 28 9.47 -8.19 -8.55
CA PHE A 28 8.34 -7.31 -8.89
C PHE A 28 6.98 -7.97 -8.66
N LYS A 29 6.83 -9.24 -9.06
CA LYS A 29 5.57 -9.98 -8.85
C LYS A 29 5.23 -10.18 -7.38
N ALA A 30 6.24 -10.47 -6.55
CA ALA A 30 6.06 -10.66 -5.11
C ALA A 30 5.74 -9.33 -4.42
N TRP A 31 6.43 -8.27 -4.82
CA TRP A 31 6.20 -6.90 -4.37
C TRP A 31 4.78 -6.45 -4.73
N ASN A 32 4.37 -6.58 -6.00
CA ASN A 32 3.05 -6.15 -6.48
C ASN A 32 1.90 -6.88 -5.75
N ARG A 33 2.07 -8.19 -5.48
CA ARG A 33 1.11 -8.94 -4.65
C ARG A 33 0.98 -8.36 -3.24
N CYS A 34 2.10 -7.95 -2.63
CA CYS A 34 2.08 -7.34 -1.31
C CYS A 34 1.45 -5.94 -1.35
N ASN A 35 1.77 -5.14 -2.36
CA ASN A 35 1.16 -3.84 -2.63
C ASN A 35 -0.38 -3.97 -2.71
N ASN A 36 -0.89 -4.84 -3.58
CA ASN A 36 -2.34 -5.02 -3.77
C ASN A 36 -3.06 -5.54 -2.51
N LEU A 37 -2.40 -6.41 -1.74
CA LEU A 37 -2.97 -6.91 -0.48
C LEU A 37 -3.11 -5.79 0.55
N ILE A 38 -2.07 -4.96 0.69
CA ILE A 38 -2.07 -3.84 1.62
C ILE A 38 -3.09 -2.78 1.16
N HIS A 39 -3.17 -2.52 -0.15
CA HIS A 39 -4.14 -1.60 -0.75
C HIS A 39 -5.57 -2.01 -0.40
N SER A 40 -5.91 -3.29 -0.62
CA SER A 40 -7.21 -3.83 -0.26
C SER A 40 -7.51 -3.72 1.24
N TRP A 41 -6.53 -3.96 2.12
CA TRP A 41 -6.72 -3.77 3.56
C TRP A 41 -7.00 -2.33 3.93
N ILE A 42 -6.32 -1.38 3.30
CA ILE A 42 -6.53 0.05 3.52
C ILE A 42 -7.93 0.44 3.05
N VAL A 43 -8.24 0.23 1.77
CA VAL A 43 -9.51 0.62 1.15
C VAL A 43 -10.70 0.03 1.91
N ASN A 44 -10.63 -1.25 2.29
CA ASN A 44 -11.71 -1.91 3.04
C ASN A 44 -11.83 -1.47 4.51
N SER A 45 -10.85 -0.71 5.03
CA SER A 45 -10.88 -0.16 6.40
C SER A 45 -11.29 1.30 6.45
N LEU A 46 -11.51 1.94 5.29
CA LEU A 46 -11.91 3.34 5.18
C LEU A 46 -13.44 3.46 5.07
N GLU A 47 -13.95 4.64 5.40
CA GLU A 47 -15.31 5.02 5.02
C GLU A 47 -15.40 5.19 3.49
N ASP A 48 -16.54 4.84 2.90
CA ASP A 48 -16.75 4.81 1.44
C ASP A 48 -16.37 6.14 0.76
N SER A 49 -16.68 7.26 1.40
CA SER A 49 -16.36 8.61 0.91
C SER A 49 -14.85 8.83 0.75
N ILE A 50 -14.05 8.29 1.68
CA ILE A 50 -12.59 8.38 1.66
C ILE A 50 -12.02 7.32 0.72
N ALA A 51 -12.55 6.09 0.77
CA ALA A 51 -12.12 4.99 -0.08
C ALA A 51 -12.18 5.35 -1.58
N GLN A 52 -13.22 6.07 -2.01
CA GLN A 52 -13.37 6.53 -3.40
C GLN A 52 -12.24 7.45 -3.87
N SER A 53 -11.63 8.24 -2.98
CA SER A 53 -10.53 9.15 -3.35
C SER A 53 -9.22 8.41 -3.64
N VAL A 54 -9.01 7.23 -3.02
CA VAL A 54 -7.73 6.50 -3.09
C VAL A 54 -7.79 5.19 -3.88
N VAL A 55 -8.99 4.72 -4.26
CA VAL A 55 -9.16 3.40 -4.90
C VAL A 55 -8.42 3.25 -6.23
N PHE A 56 -8.19 4.35 -6.95
CA PHE A 56 -7.52 4.36 -8.25
C PHE A 56 -6.00 4.51 -8.15
N LEU A 57 -5.45 4.75 -6.96
CA LEU A 57 -4.01 4.83 -6.76
C LEU A 57 -3.39 3.44 -6.85
N GLU A 58 -2.33 3.30 -7.65
CA GLU A 58 -1.69 2.02 -7.91
C GLU A 58 -0.80 1.58 -6.74
N ASN A 59 -0.05 2.50 -6.13
CA ASN A 59 0.90 2.16 -5.06
C ASN A 59 0.34 2.52 -3.68
N VAL A 60 0.54 1.64 -2.71
CA VAL A 60 0.08 1.87 -1.34
C VAL A 60 0.83 2.99 -0.63
N VAL A 61 2.03 3.35 -1.08
CA VAL A 61 2.76 4.52 -0.59
C VAL A 61 2.02 5.82 -0.97
N ASP A 62 1.44 5.88 -2.17
CA ASP A 62 0.68 7.04 -2.64
C ASP A 62 -0.63 7.16 -1.85
N VAL A 63 -1.35 6.03 -1.68
CA VAL A 63 -2.54 5.97 -0.80
C VAL A 63 -2.21 6.45 0.61
N TRP A 64 -1.08 6.00 1.16
CA TRP A 64 -0.68 6.37 2.51
C TRP A 64 -0.31 7.84 2.66
N ASN A 65 0.24 8.45 1.62
CA ASN A 65 0.56 9.88 1.61
C ASN A 65 -0.71 10.72 1.47
N GLU A 66 -1.64 10.35 0.59
CA GLU A 66 -2.94 11.01 0.44
C GLU A 66 -3.74 11.00 1.76
N LEU A 67 -3.74 9.88 2.49
CA LEU A 67 -4.49 9.75 3.75
C LEU A 67 -3.83 10.45 4.95
N LYS A 68 -2.58 10.89 4.84
CA LYS A 68 -1.89 11.66 5.89
C LYS A 68 -2.20 13.15 5.82
N GLU A 69 -2.64 13.62 4.66
CA GLU A 69 -3.03 15.00 4.41
C GLU A 69 -4.41 15.29 5.04
#